data_AF-A0A250VN70-F1
#
_entry.id   AF-A0A250VN70-F1
#
_cell.length_a   1.000
_cell.length_b   1.000
_cell.length_c   1.000
_cell.angle_alpha   90.00
_cell.angle_beta   90.00
_cell.angle_gamma   90.00
#
_symmetry.space_group_name_H-M   'P 1'
#
loop_
_entity.id
_entity.type
_entity.pdbx_description
1 polymer ?
#
loop_
_entity_poly.entity_id
_entity_poly.type
_entity_poly.pdbx_seq_one_letter_code
_entity_poly.pdbx_strand_id
1 'polypeptide(L)'
;MGYWGYYVVGRSERPLAELDALGAAHGMALRTTAPDGWQVWEYPSGDGDVGSMNTLARETGAPALFGYVMNSDCVVVEAAGPGSGAWTTCLARTAMAAHLGQSEEGLTVDDYFLEPSDAAARAVAWAAEAGHTVVAEPLLAVLTADADPLAENLLFRFLDRLGVVPL
;
A
#
# COMPACT_ATOMS: atom_id res chain seq x y z
N MET A 1 2.10 -14.69 16.91
CA MET A 1 2.40 -14.89 15.48
C MET A 1 1.68 -13.76 14.75
N GLY A 2 2.43 -12.84 14.16
CA GLY A 2 1.86 -11.72 13.43
C GLY A 2 1.37 -12.13 12.05
N TYR A 3 0.60 -11.26 11.40
CA TYR A 3 0.05 -11.47 10.06
C TYR A 3 1.13 -11.22 8.99
N TRP A 4 1.07 -12.04 7.94
CA TRP A 4 1.86 -11.90 6.72
C TRP A 4 0.92 -11.97 5.53
N GLY A 5 0.97 -10.96 4.67
CA GLY A 5 0.13 -10.93 3.48
C GLY A 5 -0.05 -9.55 2.90
N TYR A 6 -0.83 -9.48 1.83
CA TYR A 6 -1.07 -8.26 1.07
C TYR A 6 -2.46 -7.70 1.32
N TYR A 7 -2.54 -6.38 1.35
CA TYR A 7 -3.77 -5.64 1.11
C TYR A 7 -3.66 -4.96 -0.25
N VAL A 8 -4.60 -5.26 -1.14
CA VAL A 8 -4.67 -4.71 -2.49
C VAL A 8 -5.80 -3.71 -2.57
N VAL A 9 -5.47 -2.49 -2.99
CA VAL A 9 -6.40 -1.38 -3.13
C VAL A 9 -6.43 -0.92 -4.57
N GLY A 10 -7.63 -0.79 -5.12
CA GLY A 10 -7.83 -0.34 -6.48
C GLY A 10 -9.27 0.07 -6.73
N ARG A 11 -9.49 0.77 -7.84
CA ARG A 11 -10.79 1.24 -8.28
C ARG A 11 -11.24 0.44 -9.50
N SER A 12 -12.41 -0.19 -9.44
CA SER A 12 -12.97 -0.96 -10.56
C SER A 12 -14.47 -1.20 -10.35
N GLU A 13 -15.24 -1.28 -11.44
CA GLU A 13 -16.64 -1.74 -11.41
C GLU A 13 -16.75 -3.26 -11.23
N ARG A 14 -15.71 -4.01 -11.62
CA ARG A 14 -15.61 -5.47 -11.43
C ARG A 14 -14.75 -5.80 -10.21
N PRO A 15 -14.95 -6.97 -9.56
CA PRO A 15 -14.08 -7.45 -8.49
C PRO A 15 -12.60 -7.40 -8.90
N LEU A 16 -11.73 -6.82 -8.07
CA LEU A 16 -10.30 -6.72 -8.41
C LEU A 16 -9.66 -8.10 -8.60
N ALA A 17 -10.07 -9.10 -7.81
CA ALA A 17 -9.57 -10.47 -7.90
C ALA A 17 -9.91 -11.18 -9.24
N GLU A 18 -10.80 -10.61 -10.06
CA GLU A 18 -11.13 -11.13 -11.40
C GLU A 18 -10.34 -10.43 -12.52
N LEU A 19 -9.50 -9.44 -12.19
CA LEU A 19 -8.68 -8.72 -13.16
C LEU A 19 -7.41 -9.50 -13.49
N ASP A 20 -6.97 -9.39 -14.74
CA ASP A 20 -5.82 -10.15 -15.24
C ASP A 20 -4.54 -9.76 -14.46
N ALA A 21 -4.45 -8.49 -14.01
CA ALA A 21 -3.38 -7.99 -13.17
C ALA A 21 -3.17 -8.78 -11.86
N LEU A 22 -4.23 -9.40 -11.32
CA LEU A 22 -4.22 -10.15 -10.06
C LEU A 22 -4.50 -11.65 -10.28
N GLY A 23 -4.50 -12.13 -11.52
CA GLY A 23 -4.89 -13.50 -11.87
C GLY A 23 -4.03 -14.61 -11.23
N ALA A 24 -2.85 -14.28 -10.71
CA ALA A 24 -2.01 -15.22 -9.95
C ALA A 24 -2.43 -15.34 -8.47
N ALA A 25 -3.06 -14.31 -7.90
CA ALA A 25 -3.44 -14.22 -6.49
C ALA A 25 -4.74 -14.98 -6.20
N HIS A 26 -4.68 -16.31 -6.26
CA HIS A 26 -5.84 -17.15 -5.98
C HIS A 26 -6.15 -17.15 -4.48
N GLY A 27 -7.42 -16.93 -4.12
CA GLY A 27 -7.86 -16.95 -2.72
C GLY A 27 -7.87 -15.60 -2.03
N MET A 28 -7.79 -14.48 -2.78
CA MET A 28 -8.07 -13.16 -2.22
C MET A 28 -9.48 -13.09 -1.65
N ALA A 29 -9.62 -12.43 -0.50
CA ALA A 29 -10.89 -12.15 0.14
C ALA A 29 -11.20 -10.65 0.05
N LEU A 30 -12.43 -10.31 -0.37
CA LEU A 30 -12.90 -8.94 -0.32
C LEU A 30 -13.03 -8.52 1.15
N ARG A 31 -12.33 -7.47 1.53
CA ARG A 31 -12.36 -6.94 2.90
C ARG A 31 -13.37 -5.81 3.06
N THR A 32 -13.34 -4.85 2.13
CA THR A 32 -14.30 -3.74 2.12
C THR A 32 -14.40 -3.10 0.74
N THR A 33 -15.50 -2.39 0.52
CA THR A 33 -15.73 -1.52 -0.64
C THR A 33 -15.97 -0.10 -0.14
N ALA A 34 -15.48 0.89 -0.87
CA ALA A 34 -15.68 2.30 -0.60
C ALA A 34 -16.38 2.98 -1.80
N PRO A 35 -16.83 4.24 -1.66
CA PRO A 35 -17.47 4.98 -2.75
C PRO A 35 -16.65 4.99 -4.04
N ASP A 36 -17.30 5.31 -5.16
CA ASP A 36 -16.66 5.45 -6.47
C ASP A 36 -15.97 4.20 -7.03
N GLY A 37 -16.28 3.02 -6.48
CA GLY A 37 -15.77 1.73 -6.97
C GLY A 37 -14.43 1.33 -6.36
N TRP A 38 -14.00 1.98 -5.28
CA TRP A 38 -12.83 1.58 -4.51
C TRP A 38 -13.07 0.25 -3.78
N GLN A 39 -12.09 -0.64 -3.83
CA GLN A 39 -12.15 -1.95 -3.19
C GLN A 39 -10.84 -2.23 -2.46
N VAL A 40 -10.94 -2.89 -1.30
CA VAL A 40 -9.80 -3.42 -0.55
C VAL A 40 -9.94 -4.92 -0.47
N TRP A 41 -8.93 -5.62 -0.98
CA TRP A 41 -8.84 -7.07 -0.95
C TRP A 41 -7.66 -7.49 -0.07
N GLU A 42 -7.85 -8.58 0.66
CA GLU A 42 -6.84 -9.21 1.49
C GLU A 42 -6.35 -10.47 0.81
N TYR A 43 -5.03 -10.65 0.76
CA TYR A 43 -4.39 -11.87 0.29
C TYR A 43 -3.44 -12.40 1.37
N PRO A 44 -3.90 -13.38 2.18
CA PRO A 44 -3.11 -13.93 3.28
C PRO A 44 -2.06 -14.92 2.73
N SER A 45 -1.01 -14.41 2.11
CA SER A 45 0.10 -15.20 1.61
C SER A 45 1.41 -14.43 1.75
N GLY A 46 2.36 -14.96 2.51
CA GLY A 46 3.69 -14.36 2.70
C GLY A 46 4.66 -14.62 1.54
N ASP A 47 4.39 -15.62 0.69
CA ASP A 47 5.27 -16.05 -0.41
C ASP A 47 4.58 -15.99 -1.79
N GLY A 48 3.32 -15.54 -1.84
CA GLY A 48 2.51 -15.55 -3.06
C GLY A 48 2.71 -14.29 -3.90
N ASP A 49 2.93 -14.47 -5.21
CA ASP A 49 2.91 -13.37 -6.18
C ASP A 49 1.50 -12.78 -6.27
N VAL A 50 1.31 -11.58 -5.74
CA VAL A 50 0.05 -10.83 -5.82
C VAL A 50 -0.17 -10.22 -7.21
N GLY A 51 0.87 -10.20 -8.05
CA GLY A 51 0.88 -9.57 -9.37
C GLY A 51 1.52 -8.19 -9.34
N SER A 52 1.24 -7.39 -10.38
CA SER A 52 1.88 -6.09 -10.59
C SER A 52 0.90 -4.95 -10.42
N MET A 53 1.15 -4.10 -9.44
CA MET A 53 0.40 -2.87 -9.19
C MET A 53 0.42 -1.92 -10.42
N ASN A 54 1.53 -1.85 -11.16
CA ASN A 54 1.59 -1.09 -12.40
C ASN A 54 0.63 -1.63 -13.46
N THR A 55 0.51 -2.96 -13.55
CA THR A 55 -0.45 -3.60 -14.46
C THR A 55 -1.88 -3.34 -14.01
N LEU A 56 -2.14 -3.42 -12.70
CA LEU A 56 -3.45 -3.12 -12.12
C LEU A 56 -3.86 -1.67 -12.42
N ALA A 57 -3.00 -0.70 -12.13
CA ALA A 57 -3.28 0.72 -12.36
C ALA A 57 -3.56 1.03 -13.84
N ARG A 58 -2.86 0.34 -14.75
CA ARG A 58 -3.08 0.45 -16.19
C ARG A 58 -4.37 -0.23 -16.65
N GLU A 59 -4.70 -1.39 -16.10
CA GLU A 59 -5.92 -2.13 -16.45
C GLU A 59 -7.18 -1.42 -15.96
N THR A 60 -7.15 -0.85 -14.75
CA THR A 60 -8.27 -0.08 -14.19
C THR A 60 -8.33 1.36 -14.72
N GLY A 61 -7.23 1.87 -15.26
CA GLY A 61 -7.10 3.27 -15.65
C GLY A 61 -7.13 4.24 -14.46
N ALA A 62 -6.94 3.72 -13.24
CA ALA A 62 -7.00 4.47 -12.00
C ALA A 62 -5.82 4.10 -11.08
N PRO A 63 -5.46 4.96 -10.12
CA PRO A 63 -4.39 4.64 -9.18
C PRO A 63 -4.67 3.36 -8.37
N ALA A 64 -3.62 2.59 -8.11
CA ALA A 64 -3.63 1.35 -7.33
C ALA A 64 -2.54 1.38 -6.25
N LEU A 65 -2.75 0.64 -5.16
CA LEU A 65 -1.83 0.54 -4.03
C LEU A 65 -1.82 -0.87 -3.45
N PHE A 66 -0.65 -1.43 -3.22
CA PHE A 66 -0.42 -2.66 -2.47
C PHE A 66 0.25 -2.34 -1.12
N GLY A 67 -0.26 -2.94 -0.05
CA GLY A 67 0.35 -2.91 1.28
C GLY A 67 0.76 -4.32 1.68
N TYR A 68 2.05 -4.62 1.68
CA TYR A 68 2.59 -5.90 2.12
C TYR A 68 2.96 -5.84 3.60
N VAL A 69 2.27 -6.61 4.44
CA VAL A 69 2.46 -6.64 5.88
C VAL A 69 3.43 -7.74 6.24
N MET A 70 4.43 -7.41 7.05
CA MET A 70 5.44 -8.33 7.54
C MET A 70 5.30 -8.47 9.06
N ASN A 71 4.89 -9.66 9.50
CA ASN A 71 4.71 -10.03 10.91
C ASN A 71 3.81 -9.08 11.72
N SER A 72 2.92 -8.33 11.08
CA SER A 72 2.19 -7.18 11.66
C SER A 72 3.06 -6.08 12.26
N ASP A 73 4.38 -6.10 12.04
CA ASP A 73 5.34 -5.16 12.64
C ASP A 73 5.62 -3.98 11.71
N CYS A 74 5.62 -4.20 10.39
CA CYS A 74 5.80 -3.17 9.38
C CYS A 74 5.04 -3.47 8.08
N VAL A 75 4.94 -2.45 7.22
CA VAL A 75 4.27 -2.56 5.92
C VAL A 75 5.14 -1.96 4.83
N VAL A 76 5.35 -2.68 3.73
CA VAL A 76 5.81 -2.09 2.47
C VAL A 76 4.61 -1.57 1.71
N VAL A 77 4.66 -0.31 1.30
CA VAL A 77 3.62 0.33 0.49
C VAL A 77 4.17 0.56 -0.90
N GLU A 78 3.55 -0.06 -1.89
CA GLU A 78 3.81 0.16 -3.30
C GLU A 78 2.57 0.84 -3.88
N ALA A 79 2.73 1.97 -4.54
CA ALA A 79 1.61 2.64 -5.21
C ALA A 79 1.99 3.10 -6.62
N ALA A 80 1.02 3.04 -7.53
CA ALA A 80 1.16 3.53 -8.90
C ALA A 80 -0.13 4.17 -9.36
N GLY A 81 0.00 5.22 -10.15
CA GLY A 81 -1.06 5.73 -11.00
C GLY A 81 -0.58 5.85 -12.45
N PRO A 82 -1.50 5.76 -13.43
CA PRO A 82 -1.19 6.00 -14.84
C PRO A 82 -0.40 7.29 -15.11
N GLY A 83 -0.66 8.37 -14.36
CA GLY A 83 0.00 9.67 -14.47
C GLY A 83 1.02 9.97 -13.37
N SER A 84 0.72 9.61 -12.12
CA SER A 84 1.58 9.87 -10.94
C SER A 84 2.81 8.97 -10.87
N GLY A 85 2.83 7.88 -11.65
CA GLY A 85 3.92 6.92 -11.73
C GLY A 85 4.01 6.02 -10.49
N ALA A 86 4.95 5.09 -10.53
CA ALA A 86 5.21 4.16 -9.43
C ALA A 86 6.09 4.77 -8.35
N TRP A 87 5.81 4.42 -7.10
CA TRP A 87 6.65 4.76 -5.95
C TRP A 87 6.46 3.73 -4.84
N THR A 88 7.49 3.62 -4.00
CA THR A 88 7.54 2.62 -2.92
C THR A 88 8.05 3.27 -1.64
N THR A 89 7.41 2.97 -0.52
CA THR A 89 7.82 3.41 0.83
C THR A 89 7.47 2.33 1.87
N CYS A 90 7.70 2.63 3.15
CA CYS A 90 7.32 1.75 4.25
C CYS A 90 6.59 2.50 5.38
N LEU A 91 5.80 1.75 6.15
CA LEU A 91 5.19 2.15 7.42
C LEU A 91 5.85 1.39 8.57
N ALA A 92 5.87 2.00 9.76
CA ALA A 92 6.68 1.54 10.89
C ALA A 92 8.16 1.37 10.52
N ARG A 93 8.76 2.48 10.07
CA ARG A 93 10.11 2.52 9.48
C ARG A 93 11.18 1.90 10.39
N THR A 94 11.06 2.08 11.70
CA THR A 94 11.98 1.48 12.69
C THR A 94 11.95 -0.04 12.65
N ALA A 95 10.76 -0.64 12.62
CA ALA A 95 10.58 -2.08 12.50
C ALA A 95 11.03 -2.61 11.12
N MET A 96 10.79 -1.85 10.04
CA MET A 96 11.30 -2.16 8.72
C MET A 96 12.84 -2.21 8.69
N ALA A 97 13.51 -1.25 9.33
CA ALA A 97 14.97 -1.24 9.44
C ALA A 97 15.49 -2.47 10.19
N ALA A 98 14.80 -2.89 11.25
CA ALA A 98 15.15 -4.10 11.99
C ALA A 98 14.97 -5.37 11.15
N HIS A 99 13.96 -5.42 10.27
CA HIS A 99 13.77 -6.52 9.33
C HIS A 99 14.87 -6.59 8.26
N LEU A 100 15.23 -5.46 7.64
CA LEU A 100 16.28 -5.41 6.61
C LEU A 100 17.68 -5.66 7.18
N GLY A 101 17.96 -5.17 8.39
CA GLY A 101 19.24 -5.39 9.07
C GLY A 101 19.52 -6.86 9.40
N GLN A 102 18.52 -7.75 9.28
CA GLN A 102 18.69 -9.20 9.39
C GLN A 102 19.01 -9.88 8.05
N SER A 103 18.73 -9.23 6.91
CA SER A 103 18.78 -9.88 5.59
C SER A 103 19.99 -9.52 4.74
N GLU A 104 20.51 -8.28 4.77
CA GLU A 104 21.58 -7.84 3.87
C GLU A 104 22.61 -6.91 4.55
N GLU A 105 23.90 -7.25 4.49
CA GLU A 105 24.98 -6.40 5.03
C GLU A 105 25.15 -5.13 4.18
N GLY A 106 24.81 -3.97 4.74
CA GLY A 106 25.22 -2.65 4.23
C GLY A 106 24.17 -1.82 3.50
N LEU A 107 22.96 -2.35 3.29
CA LEU A 107 21.83 -1.58 2.74
C LEU A 107 20.92 -1.10 3.88
N THR A 108 20.49 0.15 3.78
CA THR A 108 19.60 0.80 4.74
C THR A 108 18.19 0.88 4.17
N VAL A 109 17.20 1.15 5.02
CA VAL A 109 15.81 1.40 4.58
C VAL A 109 15.74 2.45 3.48
N ASP A 110 16.58 3.49 3.57
CA ASP A 110 16.55 4.62 2.64
C ASP A 110 17.08 4.26 1.24
N ASP A 111 17.78 3.12 1.11
CA ASP A 111 18.20 2.57 -0.19
C ASP A 111 17.04 1.88 -0.94
N TYR A 112 16.00 1.41 -0.22
CA TYR A 112 14.84 0.72 -0.80
C TYR A 112 13.59 1.59 -0.86
N PHE A 113 13.43 2.53 0.06
CA PHE A 113 12.16 3.22 0.31
C PHE A 113 12.35 4.73 0.28
N LEU A 114 11.45 5.42 -0.42
CA LEU A 114 11.39 6.88 -0.38
C LEU A 114 11.33 7.38 1.06
N GLU A 115 12.06 8.46 1.36
CA GLU A 115 11.97 9.17 2.64
C GLU A 115 10.52 9.61 2.90
N PRO A 116 10.08 9.69 4.18
CA PRO A 116 8.70 10.00 4.51
C PRO A 116 8.15 11.29 3.87
N SER A 117 8.97 12.33 3.72
CA SER A 117 8.56 13.59 3.07
C SER A 117 8.30 13.42 1.58
N ASP A 118 9.18 12.69 0.89
CA ASP A 118 9.05 12.43 -0.55
C ASP A 118 7.88 11.48 -0.82
N ALA A 119 7.73 10.45 0.01
CA ALA A 119 6.59 9.55 -0.03
C ALA A 119 5.26 10.30 0.20
N ALA A 120 5.22 11.25 1.15
CA ALA A 120 4.03 12.08 1.36
C ALA A 120 3.70 12.94 0.13
N ALA A 121 4.70 13.52 -0.54
CA ALA A 121 4.50 14.27 -1.77
C ALA A 121 3.97 13.39 -2.92
N ARG A 122 4.51 12.17 -3.07
CA ARG A 122 4.01 11.20 -4.06
C ARG A 122 2.58 10.73 -3.75
N ALA A 123 2.29 10.50 -2.48
CA ALA A 123 0.96 10.14 -2.00
C ALA A 123 -0.09 11.23 -2.30
N VAL A 124 0.27 12.51 -2.15
CA VAL A 124 -0.62 13.64 -2.54
C VAL A 124 -0.90 13.64 -4.04
N ALA A 125 0.14 13.44 -4.87
CA ALA A 125 -0.04 13.39 -6.33
C ALA A 125 -0.89 12.19 -6.76
N TRP A 126 -0.68 11.02 -6.13
CA TRP A 126 -1.46 9.81 -6.34
C TRP A 126 -2.93 10.02 -5.95
N ALA A 127 -3.20 10.65 -4.80
CA ALA A 127 -4.55 10.95 -4.35
C ALA A 127 -5.25 11.97 -5.27
N ALA A 128 -4.52 12.98 -5.76
CA ALA A 128 -5.05 13.96 -6.71
C ALA A 128 -5.47 13.30 -8.02
N GLU A 129 -4.69 12.33 -8.52
CA GLU A 129 -5.06 11.53 -9.70
C GLU A 129 -6.28 10.65 -9.44
N ALA A 130 -6.43 10.13 -8.22
CA ALA A 130 -7.62 9.42 -7.77
C ALA A 130 -8.86 10.31 -7.61
N GLY A 131 -8.73 11.64 -7.75
CA GLY A 131 -9.81 12.60 -7.60
C GLY A 131 -9.98 13.16 -6.18
N HIS A 132 -9.01 12.93 -5.30
CA HIS A 132 -9.05 13.37 -3.90
C HIS A 132 -8.05 14.49 -3.63
N THR A 133 -8.49 15.53 -2.93
CA THR A 133 -7.61 16.60 -2.45
C THR A 133 -7.21 16.29 -1.00
N VAL A 134 -5.93 15.92 -0.81
CA VAL A 134 -5.39 15.55 0.51
C VAL A 134 -4.24 16.47 0.90
N VAL A 135 -4.00 16.60 2.21
CA VAL A 135 -2.92 17.42 2.77
C VAL A 135 -1.72 16.52 3.09
N ALA A 136 -0.50 16.98 2.79
CA ALA A 136 0.72 16.21 2.99
C ALA A 136 1.01 15.91 4.47
N GLU A 137 0.70 16.85 5.38
CA GLU A 137 1.07 16.76 6.79
C GLU A 137 0.42 15.56 7.52
N PRO A 138 -0.90 15.27 7.37
CA PRO A 138 -1.48 14.03 7.89
C PRO A 138 -0.87 12.75 7.32
N LEU A 139 -0.47 12.74 6.04
CA LEU A 139 0.18 11.58 5.41
C LEU A 139 1.58 11.38 5.99
N LEU A 140 2.35 12.46 6.11
CA LEU A 140 3.68 12.45 6.73
C LEU A 140 3.61 11.92 8.16
N ALA A 141 2.63 12.37 8.95
CA ALA A 141 2.44 11.92 10.32
C ALA A 141 2.23 10.39 10.41
N VAL A 142 1.54 9.78 9.43
CA VAL A 142 1.38 8.31 9.36
C VAL A 142 2.67 7.63 8.90
N LEU A 143 3.36 8.19 7.91
CA LEU A 143 4.63 7.66 7.37
C LEU A 143 5.77 7.69 8.41
N THR A 144 5.73 8.61 9.38
CA THR A 144 6.71 8.70 10.47
C THR A 144 6.30 7.97 11.74
N ALA A 145 5.09 7.42 11.81
CA ALA A 145 4.60 6.72 12.99
C ALA A 145 5.17 5.29 13.06
N ASP A 146 5.41 4.84 14.29
CA ASP A 146 5.63 3.43 14.58
C ASP A 146 4.29 2.67 14.73
N ALA A 147 4.33 1.36 14.56
CA ALA A 147 3.17 0.50 14.74
C ALA A 147 2.75 0.48 16.22
N ASP A 148 1.47 0.70 16.49
CA ASP A 148 0.88 0.55 17.84
C ASP A 148 -0.62 0.16 17.74
N PRO A 149 -1.02 -1.07 18.11
CA PRO A 149 -0.18 -2.26 18.34
C PRO A 149 0.21 -3.02 17.06
N LEU A 150 -0.42 -2.71 15.93
CA LEU A 150 -0.31 -3.47 14.67
C LEU A 150 -0.06 -2.53 13.49
N ALA A 151 0.84 -2.89 12.58
CA ALA A 151 1.21 -2.07 11.43
C ALA A 151 0.07 -1.90 10.39
N GLU A 152 -0.86 -2.86 10.34
CA GLU A 152 -2.07 -2.80 9.55
C GLU A 152 -2.93 -1.58 9.89
N ASN A 153 -2.93 -1.15 11.16
CA ASN A 153 -3.64 0.05 11.58
C ASN A 153 -3.04 1.31 10.94
N LEU A 154 -1.71 1.35 10.76
CA LEU A 154 -1.06 2.43 10.01
C LEU A 154 -1.48 2.39 8.55
N LEU A 155 -1.54 1.22 7.93
CA LEU A 155 -1.98 1.07 6.54
C LEU A 155 -3.41 1.58 6.35
N PHE A 156 -4.37 1.17 7.18
CA PHE A 156 -5.74 1.66 7.03
C PHE A 156 -5.87 3.14 7.35
N ARG A 157 -5.11 3.65 8.32
CA ARG A 157 -5.04 5.10 8.56
C ARG A 157 -4.46 5.83 7.36
N PHE A 158 -3.47 5.26 6.68
CA PHE A 158 -2.89 5.83 5.46
C PHE A 158 -3.92 5.88 4.33
N LEU A 159 -4.68 4.78 4.10
CA LEU A 159 -5.75 4.73 3.10
C LEU A 159 -6.88 5.73 3.38
N ASP A 160 -7.23 5.92 4.66
CA ASP A 160 -8.18 6.95 5.09
C ASP A 160 -7.65 8.36 4.77
N ARG A 161 -6.38 8.64 5.06
CA ARG A 161 -5.75 9.94 4.72
C ARG A 161 -5.60 10.19 3.23
N LEU A 162 -5.54 9.14 2.42
CA LEU A 162 -5.60 9.22 0.96
C LEU A 162 -7.01 9.50 0.43
N GLY A 163 -8.05 9.34 1.26
CA GLY A 163 -9.44 9.60 0.90
C GLY A 163 -10.13 8.48 0.13
N VAL A 164 -9.46 7.34 -0.07
CA VAL A 164 -9.95 6.23 -0.91
C VAL A 164 -10.74 5.17 -0.13
N VAL A 165 -10.47 5.02 1.17
CA VAL A 165 -11.16 4.07 2.04
C VAL A 165 -11.39 4.73 3.40
N PRO A 166 -12.61 5.21 3.70
CA PRO A 166 -12.90 5.81 5.00
C PRO A 166 -12.85 4.74 6.09
N LEU A 167 -12.21 5.10 7.21
CA LEU A 167 -12.19 4.30 8.44
C LEU A 167 -13.48 4.46 9.28
#